data_AF-A0AAW8RBR2-F1
#
_entry.id   AF-A0AAW8RBR2-F1
#
_cell.length_a   1.000
_cell.length_b   1.000
_cell.length_c   1.000
_cell.angle_alpha   90.00
_cell.angle_beta   90.00
_cell.angle_gamma   90.00
#
_symmetry.space_group_name_H-M   'P 1'
#
loop_
_entity.id
_entity.type
_entity.pdbx_description
1 polymer ?
#
loop_
_entity_poly.entity_id
_entity_poly.type
_entity_poly.pdbx_seq_one_letter_code
_entity_poly.pdbx_strand_id
1 'polypeptide(L)'
;MDKKIILILGILLIMCLGIGGKMYMNKEKDREESLEIQKDLANYVYSNYVLYTKDEEKANKIKEAYNKGNGSLTEEEYLKKMKEVREYVDIEKIKFTGYSITPMNTVDIHFIINDAYEEEVSLDTISAETNKLMYTISKHSGNGPYYIEEKKEKTDKIMPDSNISYYVGEVK
;
A
#
# COMPACT_ATOMS: atom_id res chain seq x y z
N MET A 1 18.09 -11.60 -11.61
CA MET A 1 16.74 -11.90 -11.11
C MET A 1 16.85 -13.07 -10.15
N ASP A 2 16.51 -12.86 -8.88
CA ASP A 2 16.55 -13.91 -7.87
C ASP A 2 15.46 -14.95 -8.17
N LYS A 3 15.87 -16.20 -8.39
CA LYS A 3 14.95 -17.31 -8.67
C LYS A 3 13.99 -17.55 -7.51
N LYS A 4 14.35 -17.14 -6.28
CA LYS A 4 13.49 -17.24 -5.10
C LYS A 4 12.23 -16.38 -5.27
N ILE A 5 12.35 -15.10 -5.62
CA ILE A 5 11.19 -14.20 -5.71
C ILE A 5 10.23 -14.63 -6.84
N ILE A 6 10.76 -15.03 -8.00
CA ILE A 6 9.93 -15.54 -9.11
C ILE A 6 9.14 -16.78 -8.66
N LEU A 7 9.79 -17.68 -7.91
CA LEU A 7 9.15 -18.86 -7.37
C LEU A 7 8.03 -18.48 -6.39
N ILE A 8 8.27 -17.53 -5.49
CA ILE A 8 7.26 -17.05 -4.53
C ILE A 8 6.04 -16.45 -5.26
N LEU A 9 6.26 -15.60 -6.26
CA LEU A 9 5.17 -15.02 -7.05
C LEU A 9 4.39 -16.09 -7.82
N GLY A 10 5.09 -17.09 -8.38
CA GLY A 10 4.45 -18.24 -9.02
C GLY A 10 3.60 -19.07 -8.05
N ILE A 11 4.07 -19.27 -6.83
CA ILE A 11 3.33 -19.97 -5.77
C ILE A 11 2.10 -19.16 -5.35
N LEU A 12 2.24 -17.86 -5.12
CA LEU A 12 1.12 -16.96 -4.82
C LEU A 12 0.06 -17.02 -5.93
N LEU A 13 0.45 -16.92 -7.20
CA LEU A 13 -0.47 -17.04 -8.33
C LEU A 13 -1.25 -18.35 -8.33
N ILE A 14 -0.58 -19.48 -8.07
CA ILE A 14 -1.25 -20.79 -8.01
C ILE A 14 -2.21 -20.86 -6.83
N MET A 15 -1.83 -20.31 -5.67
CA MET A 15 -2.72 -20.23 -4.50
C MET A 15 -3.99 -19.42 -4.77
N CYS A 16 -3.87 -18.29 -5.48
CA CYS A 16 -5.00 -17.45 -5.88
C CYS A 16 -5.96 -18.13 -6.86
N LEU A 17 -5.45 -18.86 -7.87
CA LEU A 17 -6.30 -19.45 -8.90
C LEU A 17 -7.12 -20.66 -8.41
N GLY A 18 -6.93 -21.10 -7.17
CA GLY A 18 -7.67 -22.24 -6.60
C GLY A 18 -7.48 -23.55 -7.38
N ILE A 19 -6.44 -23.66 -8.22
CA ILE A 19 -6.18 -24.85 -9.04
C ILE A 19 -5.67 -25.95 -8.11
N GLY A 20 -6.61 -26.71 -7.55
CA GLY A 20 -6.39 -27.90 -6.71
C GLY A 20 -5.78 -29.10 -7.45
N GLY A 21 -4.68 -28.89 -8.17
CA GLY A 21 -3.87 -29.97 -8.73
C GLY A 21 -2.74 -30.31 -7.76
N LYS A 22 -2.79 -31.50 -7.13
CA LYS A 22 -1.70 -32.16 -6.39
C LYS A 22 -0.31 -31.77 -6.92
N MET A 23 0.30 -30.73 -6.37
CA MET A 23 1.75 -30.58 -6.32
C MET A 23 2.10 -30.26 -4.88
N TYR A 24 3.16 -30.91 -4.40
CA TYR A 24 3.64 -30.84 -3.03
C TYR A 24 4.18 -29.45 -2.74
N MET A 25 3.27 -28.52 -2.44
CA MET A 25 3.57 -27.27 -1.76
C MET A 25 3.96 -27.60 -0.32
N ASN A 26 5.16 -27.19 0.09
CA ASN A 26 5.48 -27.19 1.51
C ASN A 26 4.74 -26.00 2.11
N LYS A 27 3.49 -26.25 2.53
CA LYS A 27 2.57 -25.22 3.06
C LYS A 27 3.21 -24.33 4.12
N GLU A 28 4.15 -24.86 4.90
CA GLU A 28 4.89 -24.09 5.91
C GLU A 28 5.84 -23.09 5.24
N LYS A 29 6.64 -23.54 4.27
CA LYS A 29 7.58 -22.69 3.54
C LYS A 29 6.85 -21.63 2.70
N ASP A 30 5.80 -22.01 2.00
CA ASP A 30 5.03 -21.08 1.16
C ASP A 30 4.35 -20.01 2.02
N ARG A 31 3.90 -20.39 3.22
CA ARG A 31 3.38 -19.47 4.23
C ARG A 31 4.47 -18.53 4.73
N GLU A 32 5.65 -19.03 5.06
CA GLU A 32 6.78 -18.19 5.50
C GLU A 32 7.18 -17.16 4.44
N GLU A 33 7.23 -17.57 3.17
CA GLU A 33 7.56 -16.68 2.05
C GLU A 33 6.48 -15.60 1.83
N SER A 34 5.20 -15.94 1.98
CA SER A 34 4.10 -14.96 1.97
C SER A 34 4.20 -13.95 3.13
N LEU A 35 4.54 -14.43 4.34
CA LEU A 35 4.74 -13.57 5.51
C LEU A 35 5.96 -12.64 5.32
N GLU A 36 7.03 -13.12 4.67
CA GLU A 36 8.22 -12.31 4.35
C GLU A 36 7.86 -11.13 3.43
N ILE A 37 7.05 -11.37 2.37
CA ILE A 37 6.57 -10.30 1.48
C ILE A 37 5.68 -9.31 2.23
N GLN A 38 4.72 -9.79 3.03
CA GLN A 38 3.85 -8.92 3.82
C GLN A 38 4.66 -8.04 4.79
N LYS A 39 5.67 -8.61 5.44
CA LYS A 39 6.55 -7.87 6.35
C LYS A 39 7.38 -6.83 5.62
N ASP A 40 7.97 -7.19 4.48
CA ASP A 40 8.75 -6.26 3.65
C ASP A 40 7.88 -5.10 3.13
N LEU A 41 6.67 -5.39 2.64
CA LEU A 41 5.71 -4.37 2.22
C LEU A 41 5.26 -3.47 3.40
N ALA A 42 4.96 -4.05 4.57
CA ALA A 42 4.59 -3.26 5.74
C ALA A 42 5.71 -2.30 6.17
N ASN A 43 6.95 -2.77 6.17
CA ASN A 43 8.12 -1.94 6.45
C ASN A 43 8.32 -0.87 5.39
N TYR A 44 8.19 -1.21 4.11
CA TYR A 44 8.27 -0.24 3.03
C TYR A 44 7.26 0.88 3.21
N VAL A 45 5.99 0.55 3.47
CA VAL A 45 4.92 1.52 3.72
C VAL A 45 5.23 2.38 4.94
N TYR A 46 5.56 1.77 6.07
CA TYR A 46 5.89 2.47 7.32
C TYR A 46 7.08 3.42 7.19
N SER A 47 8.13 3.01 6.48
CA SER A 47 9.36 3.77 6.28
C SER A 47 9.20 4.95 5.32
N ASN A 48 8.31 4.82 4.34
CA ASN A 48 8.23 5.77 3.22
C ASN A 48 6.96 6.64 3.24
N TYR A 49 5.90 6.29 3.97
CA TYR A 49 4.60 6.94 3.83
C TYR A 49 3.96 7.39 5.15
N VAL A 50 3.12 8.42 5.07
CA VAL A 50 2.32 8.96 6.18
C VAL A 50 0.88 9.13 5.71
N LEU A 51 -0.08 8.97 6.62
CA LEU A 51 -1.46 9.29 6.34
C LEU A 51 -1.71 10.77 6.59
N TYR A 52 -2.68 11.34 5.88
CA TYR A 52 -3.25 12.62 6.23
C TYR A 52 -4.75 12.62 6.01
N THR A 53 -5.44 13.39 6.83
CA THR A 53 -6.81 13.83 6.55
C THR A 53 -6.82 15.33 6.27
N LYS A 54 -7.97 15.88 5.92
CA LYS A 54 -8.15 17.32 5.70
C LYS A 54 -9.47 17.77 6.30
N ASP A 55 -9.46 18.94 6.91
CA ASP A 55 -10.68 19.63 7.32
C ASP A 55 -11.51 19.97 6.07
N GLU A 56 -12.64 19.27 5.90
CA GLU A 56 -13.47 19.43 4.71
C GLU A 56 -14.07 20.84 4.58
N GLU A 57 -14.42 21.48 5.70
CA GLU A 57 -15.00 22.82 5.69
C GLU A 57 -13.97 23.85 5.21
N LYS A 58 -12.75 23.80 5.78
CA LYS A 58 -11.65 24.66 5.34
C LYS A 58 -11.24 24.35 3.90
N ALA A 59 -11.15 23.07 3.53
CA ALA A 59 -10.81 22.66 2.16
C ALA A 59 -11.83 23.16 1.14
N ASN A 60 -13.13 23.12 1.47
CA ASN A 60 -14.19 23.61 0.58
C ASN A 60 -14.13 25.13 0.43
N LYS A 61 -13.91 25.90 1.51
CA LYS A 61 -13.68 27.36 1.43
C LYS A 61 -12.48 27.70 0.53
N ILE A 62 -11.40 26.92 0.60
CA ILE A 62 -10.23 27.09 -0.28
C ILE A 62 -10.58 26.79 -1.75
N LYS A 63 -11.31 25.71 -2.03
CA LYS A 63 -11.75 25.37 -3.39
C LYS A 63 -12.68 26.43 -3.99
N GLU A 64 -13.60 26.98 -3.20
CA GLU A 64 -14.48 28.07 -3.61
C GLU A 64 -13.68 29.34 -3.91
N ALA A 65 -12.71 29.69 -3.06
CA ALA A 65 -11.84 30.84 -3.29
C ALA A 65 -10.92 30.68 -4.52
N TYR A 66 -10.53 29.45 -4.88
CA TYR A 66 -9.78 29.16 -6.11
C TYR A 66 -10.68 29.11 -7.35
N ASN A 67 -11.93 28.65 -7.22
CA ASN A 67 -12.94 28.57 -8.27
C ASN A 67 -12.41 28.01 -9.61
N LYS A 68 -11.73 26.86 -9.57
CA LYS A 68 -11.12 26.22 -10.76
C LYS A 68 -10.17 27.15 -11.54
N GLY A 69 -9.48 28.06 -10.84
CA GLY A 69 -8.56 29.03 -11.43
C GLY A 69 -9.19 30.37 -11.81
N ASN A 70 -10.51 30.54 -11.64
CA ASN A 70 -11.22 31.80 -11.90
C ASN A 70 -11.52 32.59 -10.61
N GLY A 71 -10.92 32.19 -9.49
CA GLY A 71 -11.17 32.77 -8.18
C GLY A 71 -10.16 33.83 -7.77
N SER A 72 -10.13 34.13 -6.47
CA SER A 72 -9.20 35.09 -5.86
C SER A 72 -7.85 34.50 -5.51
N LEU A 73 -7.70 33.17 -5.51
CA LEU A 73 -6.44 32.48 -5.25
C LEU A 73 -5.75 32.10 -6.56
N THR A 74 -4.43 32.29 -6.59
CA THR A 74 -3.57 31.66 -7.59
C THR A 74 -3.47 30.14 -7.35
N GLU A 75 -2.98 29.39 -8.34
CA GLU A 75 -2.75 27.95 -8.19
C GLU A 75 -1.73 27.64 -7.09
N GLU A 76 -0.65 28.43 -6.97
CA GLU A 76 0.36 28.24 -5.93
C GLU A 76 -0.24 28.46 -4.53
N GLU A 77 -1.02 29.52 -4.33
CA GLU A 77 -1.71 29.79 -3.07
C GLU A 77 -2.74 28.72 -2.74
N TYR A 78 -3.47 28.22 -3.74
CA TYR A 78 -4.40 27.12 -3.59
C TYR A 78 -3.67 25.86 -3.08
N LEU A 79 -2.59 25.45 -3.75
CA LEU A 79 -1.81 24.27 -3.35
C LEU A 79 -1.21 24.42 -1.95
N LYS A 80 -0.69 25.62 -1.62
CA LYS A 80 -0.14 25.91 -0.30
C LYS A 80 -1.22 25.80 0.79
N LYS A 81 -2.34 26.49 0.62
CA LYS A 81 -3.46 26.45 1.59
C LYS A 81 -4.04 25.05 1.73
N MET A 82 -4.17 24.30 0.63
CA MET A 82 -4.62 22.91 0.65
C MET A 82 -3.67 21.97 1.40
N LYS A 83 -2.37 22.27 1.43
CA LYS A 83 -1.39 21.55 2.28
C LYS A 83 -1.50 21.94 3.75
N GLU A 84 -1.76 23.21 4.05
CA GLU A 84 -1.87 23.73 5.43
C GLU A 84 -3.08 23.18 6.19
N VAL A 85 -4.14 22.77 5.49
CA VAL A 85 -5.34 22.16 6.11
C VAL A 85 -5.22 20.65 6.30
N ARG A 86 -4.06 20.06 6.02
CA ARG A 86 -3.82 18.63 6.21
C ARG A 86 -3.42 18.35 7.64
N GLU A 87 -4.01 17.32 8.20
CA GLU A 87 -3.67 16.79 9.52
C GLU A 87 -3.02 15.43 9.31
N TYR A 88 -1.74 15.34 9.67
CA TYR A 88 -0.92 14.15 9.46
C TYR A 88 -1.08 13.16 10.61
N VAL A 89 -1.16 11.88 10.25
CA VAL A 89 -1.30 10.76 11.17
C VAL A 89 -0.24 9.73 10.83
N ASP A 90 0.55 9.36 11.84
CA ASP A 90 1.56 8.33 11.70
C ASP A 90 0.93 6.96 11.42
N ILE A 91 1.64 6.13 10.67
CA ILE A 91 1.23 4.74 10.45
C ILE A 91 1.56 3.95 11.71
N GLU A 92 0.53 3.51 12.42
CA GLU A 92 0.65 2.76 13.67
C GLU A 92 0.40 1.27 13.46
N LYS A 93 -0.45 0.91 12.48
CA LYS A 93 -0.88 -0.47 12.26
C LYS A 93 -1.12 -0.75 10.77
N ILE A 94 -0.74 -1.94 10.32
CA ILE A 94 -1.05 -2.45 8.98
C ILE A 94 -1.71 -3.83 9.12
N LYS A 95 -2.85 -4.02 8.46
CA LYS A 95 -3.59 -5.27 8.44
C LYS A 95 -3.76 -5.77 7.01
N PHE A 96 -3.08 -6.85 6.67
CA PHE A 96 -3.27 -7.54 5.41
C PHE A 96 -4.63 -8.25 5.41
N THR A 97 -5.41 -8.05 4.36
CA THR A 97 -6.80 -8.53 4.27
C THR A 97 -6.99 -9.60 3.21
N GLY A 98 -6.04 -9.74 2.29
CA GLY A 98 -6.06 -10.82 1.31
C GLY A 98 -5.13 -10.57 0.14
N TYR A 99 -5.31 -11.43 -0.85
CA TYR A 99 -4.65 -11.38 -2.14
C TYR A 99 -5.71 -11.52 -3.23
N SER A 100 -5.44 -11.01 -4.43
CA SER A 100 -6.27 -11.22 -5.63
C SER A 100 -5.40 -11.47 -6.85
N ILE A 101 -6.03 -11.96 -7.92
CA ILE A 101 -5.44 -12.01 -9.26
C ILE A 101 -6.13 -11.05 -10.20
N THR A 102 -5.34 -10.21 -10.86
CA THR A 102 -5.82 -9.41 -11.99
C THR A 102 -6.03 -10.29 -13.23
N PRO A 103 -6.83 -9.85 -14.22
CA PRO A 103 -6.94 -10.53 -15.50
C PRO A 103 -5.61 -10.76 -16.24
N MET A 104 -4.54 -10.05 -15.86
CA MET A 104 -3.19 -10.20 -16.44
C MET A 104 -2.32 -11.23 -15.72
N ASN A 105 -2.87 -12.00 -14.77
CA ASN A 105 -2.13 -12.91 -13.88
C ASN A 105 -1.08 -12.17 -13.02
N THR A 106 -1.45 -10.99 -12.52
CA THR A 106 -0.68 -10.28 -11.48
C THR A 106 -1.31 -10.55 -10.13
N VAL A 107 -0.49 -10.81 -9.11
CA VAL A 107 -0.95 -10.91 -7.72
C VAL A 107 -1.01 -9.53 -7.11
N ASP A 108 -2.16 -9.16 -6.56
CA ASP A 108 -2.29 -7.96 -5.73
C ASP A 108 -2.40 -8.34 -4.27
N ILE A 109 -1.80 -7.52 -3.40
CA ILE A 109 -1.94 -7.60 -1.95
C ILE A 109 -2.89 -6.50 -1.48
N HIS A 110 -3.88 -6.88 -0.70
CA HIS A 110 -4.84 -5.96 -0.07
C HIS A 110 -4.49 -5.76 1.40
N PHE A 111 -4.49 -4.50 1.85
CA PHE A 111 -4.26 -4.19 3.25
C PHE A 111 -4.94 -2.90 3.69
N ILE A 112 -5.07 -2.75 5.01
CA ILE A 112 -5.65 -1.59 5.67
C ILE A 112 -4.62 -0.98 6.61
N ILE A 113 -4.38 0.31 6.48
CA ILE A 113 -3.52 1.11 7.36
C ILE A 113 -4.39 1.81 8.41
N ASN A 114 -4.00 1.69 9.68
CA ASN A 114 -4.70 2.28 10.85
C ASN A 114 -6.21 2.02 10.88
N ASP A 115 -6.66 0.88 10.33
CA ASP A 115 -8.07 0.52 10.18
C ASP A 115 -8.90 1.61 9.43
N ALA A 116 -8.25 2.46 8.62
CA ALA A 116 -8.84 3.68 8.06
C ALA A 116 -8.54 3.93 6.57
N TYR A 117 -7.40 3.44 6.07
CA TYR A 117 -7.00 3.60 4.67
C TYR A 117 -6.76 2.22 4.03
N GLU A 118 -7.59 1.89 3.03
CA GLU A 118 -7.46 0.67 2.24
C GLU A 118 -6.51 0.91 1.06
N GLU A 119 -5.63 -0.05 0.80
CA GLU A 119 -4.68 0.00 -0.30
C GLU A 119 -4.54 -1.38 -0.96
N GLU A 120 -4.25 -1.34 -2.25
CA GLU A 120 -3.98 -2.50 -3.08
C GLU A 120 -2.64 -2.30 -3.79
N VAL A 121 -1.75 -3.30 -3.69
CA VAL A 121 -0.42 -3.24 -4.31
C VAL A 121 -0.20 -4.47 -5.17
N SER A 122 0.03 -4.23 -6.46
CA SER A 122 0.44 -5.25 -7.42
C SER A 122 1.89 -5.70 -7.19
N LEU A 123 2.12 -7.01 -7.25
CA LEU A 123 3.43 -7.65 -7.17
C LEU A 123 3.94 -8.00 -8.58
N ASP A 124 4.25 -7.00 -9.38
CA ASP A 124 4.62 -7.18 -10.80
C ASP A 124 6.07 -6.76 -11.12
N THR A 125 6.69 -5.96 -10.25
CA THR A 125 7.95 -5.29 -10.56
C THR A 125 9.06 -5.74 -9.62
N ILE A 126 10.16 -6.18 -10.20
CA ILE A 126 11.40 -6.53 -9.49
C ILE A 126 12.51 -5.59 -9.94
N SER A 127 13.20 -4.98 -8.99
CA SER A 127 14.38 -4.15 -9.28
C SER A 127 15.50 -4.99 -9.88
N ALA A 128 16.00 -4.59 -11.05
CA ALA A 128 17.14 -5.25 -11.69
C ALA A 128 18.45 -5.11 -10.89
N GLU A 129 18.56 -4.04 -10.09
CA GLU A 129 19.75 -3.73 -9.29
C GLU A 129 19.77 -4.52 -7.98
N THR A 130 18.64 -4.55 -7.27
CA THR A 130 18.57 -5.15 -5.93
C THR A 130 17.98 -6.56 -5.93
N ASN A 131 17.38 -7.00 -7.05
CA ASN A 131 16.56 -8.21 -7.14
C ASN A 131 15.45 -8.28 -6.08
N LYS A 132 14.94 -7.13 -5.58
CA LYS A 132 13.81 -7.06 -4.63
C LYS A 132 12.53 -6.61 -5.33
N LEU A 133 11.39 -6.95 -4.73
CA LEU A 133 10.09 -6.41 -5.14
C LEU A 133 10.09 -4.88 -5.00
N MET A 134 9.51 -4.22 -5.99
CA MET A 134 9.24 -2.79 -5.95
C MET A 134 7.75 -2.60 -5.73
N TYR A 135 7.40 -1.85 -4.70
CA TYR A 135 6.01 -1.56 -4.38
C TYR A 135 5.65 -0.17 -4.87
N THR A 136 4.50 -0.07 -5.54
CA THR A 136 3.92 1.21 -5.95
C THR A 136 2.64 1.41 -5.16
N ILE A 137 2.64 2.39 -4.26
CA ILE A 137 1.44 2.80 -3.53
C ILE A 137 0.64 3.76 -4.41
N SER A 138 -0.63 3.45 -4.64
CA SER A 138 -1.47 4.26 -5.51
C SER A 138 -1.77 5.60 -4.85
N LYS A 139 -1.49 6.70 -5.56
CA LYS A 139 -1.86 8.04 -5.08
C LYS A 139 -3.34 8.23 -5.36
N HIS A 140 -4.14 8.44 -4.31
CA HIS A 140 -5.58 8.76 -4.37
C HIS A 140 -6.57 7.58 -4.48
N SER A 141 -6.18 6.33 -4.20
CA SER A 141 -7.17 5.28 -3.91
C SER A 141 -7.58 5.39 -2.44
N GLY A 142 -8.86 5.19 -2.14
CA GLY A 142 -9.38 5.30 -0.76
C GLY A 142 -10.77 5.91 -0.73
N ASN A 143 -11.74 5.14 -0.25
CA ASN A 143 -13.13 5.56 -0.08
C ASN A 143 -13.38 6.25 1.27
N GLY A 144 -12.36 6.92 1.83
CA GLY A 144 -12.40 7.47 3.18
C GLY A 144 -11.78 8.87 3.29
N PRO A 145 -11.87 9.52 4.46
CA PRO A 145 -11.31 10.86 4.69
C PRO A 145 -9.78 10.87 4.79
N TYR A 146 -9.15 9.70 4.73
CA TYR A 146 -7.71 9.52 4.80
C TYR A 146 -7.10 9.37 3.41
N TYR A 147 -5.93 9.96 3.25
CA TYR A 147 -5.10 9.89 2.07
C TYR A 147 -3.69 9.51 2.50
N ILE A 148 -2.91 8.92 1.60
CA ILE A 148 -1.51 8.60 1.85
C ILE A 148 -0.59 9.52 1.03
N GLU A 149 0.55 9.87 1.60
CA GLU A 149 1.63 10.53 0.87
C GLU A 149 3.01 10.08 1.32
N GLU A 150 4.00 10.26 0.46
CA GLU A 150 5.39 9.99 0.77
C GLU A 150 5.90 10.97 1.85
N LYS A 151 6.61 10.44 2.85
CA LYS A 151 7.30 11.24 3.84
C LYS A 151 8.37 12.10 3.15
N LYS A 152 8.52 13.35 3.63
CA LYS A 152 9.64 14.21 3.23
C LYS A 152 10.98 13.59 3.61
N GLU A 153 11.04 12.98 4.79
CA GLU A 153 12.20 12.28 5.32
C GLU A 153 11.81 10.82 5.57
N LYS A 154 12.47 9.92 4.84
CA LYS A 154 12.28 8.48 4.99
C LYS A 154 12.96 8.00 6.27
N THR A 155 12.46 6.92 6.85
CA THR A 155 13.04 6.32 8.05
C THR A 155 13.47 4.89 7.81
N ASP A 156 14.63 4.53 8.34
CA ASP A 156 15.13 3.14 8.33
C ASP A 156 14.51 2.28 9.45
N LYS A 157 13.54 2.84 10.20
CA LYS A 157 12.82 2.10 11.24
C LYS A 157 11.96 1.02 10.63
N ILE A 158 12.02 -0.15 11.25
CA ILE A 158 11.18 -1.31 10.94
C ILE A 158 9.91 -1.21 11.78
N MET A 159 8.77 -1.53 11.19
CA MET A 159 7.50 -1.59 11.91
C MET A 159 7.54 -2.73 12.93
N PRO A 160 7.13 -2.52 14.19
CA PRO A 160 7.03 -3.60 15.16
C PRO A 160 6.10 -4.72 14.67
N ASP A 161 6.53 -5.98 14.79
CA ASP A 161 5.72 -7.12 14.33
C ASP A 161 4.35 -7.17 15.02
N SER A 162 4.23 -6.68 16.26
CA SER A 162 2.95 -6.56 16.99
C SER A 162 1.92 -5.66 16.30
N ASN A 163 2.38 -4.78 15.41
CA ASN A 163 1.56 -3.80 14.71
C ASN A 163 1.20 -4.27 13.29
N ILE A 164 1.72 -5.42 12.87
CA ILE A 164 1.42 -6.05 11.59
C ILE A 164 0.46 -7.21 11.82
N SER A 165 -0.74 -7.10 11.26
CA SER A 165 -1.69 -8.22 11.21
C SER A 165 -1.55 -8.93 9.87
N TYR A 166 -0.88 -10.07 9.88
CA TYR A 166 -0.64 -10.88 8.69
C TYR A 166 -1.90 -11.61 8.21
N TYR A 167 -2.05 -11.70 6.90
CA TYR A 167 -3.05 -12.54 6.25
C TYR A 167 -2.50 -13.95 6.07
N VAL A 168 -3.23 -14.94 6.59
CA VAL A 168 -2.88 -16.38 6.51
C VAL A 168 -4.04 -17.20 5.92
N GLY A 169 -5.00 -16.53 5.26
CA GLY A 169 -6.18 -17.16 4.69
C GLY A 169 -5.95 -17.74 3.28
N GLU A 170 -6.94 -18.46 2.78
CA GLU A 170 -6.98 -18.91 1.39
C GLU A 170 -7.15 -17.70 0.46
N VAL A 171 -6.33 -17.65 -0.58
CA VAL A 171 -6.39 -16.55 -1.53
C VAL A 171 -7.71 -16.60 -2.32
N LYS A 172 -8.35 -15.45 -2.49
CA LYS A 172 -9.66 -15.32 -3.15
C LYS A 172 -9.54 -15.05 -4.65
#